data_AF-A0A1Q7LU94-F1
#
_entry.id   AF-A0A1Q7LU94-F1
#
_cell.length_a   1.000
_cell.length_b   1.000
_cell.length_c   1.000
_cell.angle_alpha   90.00
_cell.angle_beta   90.00
_cell.angle_gamma   90.00
#
_symmetry.space_group_name_H-M   'P 1'
#
loop_
_entity.id
_entity.type
_entity.pdbx_description
1 polymer ?
#
loop_
_entity_poly.entity_id
_entity_poly.type
_entity_poly.pdbx_seq_one_letter_code
_entity_poly.pdbx_strand_id
1 'polypeptide(L)'
;MAYVDTGVLIAAYAPKDPLRSAARNFLGKSRASRIISSLTFEELSSVLSRIEENLELPSILRQEPPQRRIRALVEYVVRDCRLTIASQVGSSRIRLGGRSVTMPMEYSTAAALAPKLKLRSLDLLHLAYASLISRLEFSISSFVTGDETILGKTDEIQESLNITVTHPDNAIRT
;
A
#
# COMPACT_ATOMS: atom_id res chain seq x y z
N MET A 1 -3.03 -13.77 -1.17
CA MET A 1 -2.95 -12.69 -0.14
C MET A 1 -3.22 -11.35 -0.83
N ALA A 2 -3.61 -10.32 -0.08
CA ALA A 2 -3.94 -9.01 -0.63
C ALA A 2 -2.87 -7.98 -0.25
N TYR A 3 -2.26 -7.31 -1.23
CA TYR A 3 -1.49 -6.09 -0.99
C TYR A 3 -2.47 -4.93 -0.78
N VAL A 4 -2.29 -4.15 0.28
CA VAL A 4 -3.23 -3.08 0.63
C VAL A 4 -2.59 -1.73 0.39
N ASP A 5 -3.26 -0.91 -0.41
CA ASP A 5 -2.89 0.47 -0.66
C ASP A 5 -3.11 1.36 0.59
N THR A 6 -2.29 2.40 0.74
CA THR A 6 -2.32 3.30 1.90
C THR A 6 -3.65 4.03 2.02
N GLY A 7 -4.25 4.43 0.89
CA GLY A 7 -5.55 5.10 0.87
C GLY A 7 -6.66 4.29 1.56
N VAL A 8 -6.65 2.97 1.38
CA VAL A 8 -7.62 2.05 2.03
C VAL A 8 -7.41 2.04 3.55
N LEU A 9 -6.17 2.03 4.00
CA LEU A 9 -5.84 2.04 5.43
C LEU A 9 -6.27 3.35 6.10
N ILE A 10 -5.98 4.48 5.47
CA ILE A 10 -6.36 5.81 5.98
C ILE A 10 -7.88 5.98 6.01
N ALA A 11 -8.57 5.59 4.94
CA ALA A 11 -10.03 5.69 4.84
C ALA A 11 -10.76 4.99 6.00
N ALA A 12 -10.20 3.90 6.53
CA ALA A 12 -10.80 3.16 7.64
C ALA A 12 -10.95 3.98 8.94
N TYR A 13 -10.09 4.99 9.12
CA TYR A 13 -10.02 5.85 10.30
C TYR A 13 -10.47 7.29 10.03
N ALA A 14 -10.63 7.69 8.76
CA ALA A 14 -11.05 9.03 8.35
C ALA A 14 -12.60 9.11 8.30
N PRO A 15 -13.27 9.83 9.22
CA PRO A 15 -14.72 9.70 9.39
C PRO A 15 -15.57 10.16 8.22
N LYS A 16 -15.04 11.13 7.46
CA LYS A 16 -15.70 11.76 6.31
C LYS A 16 -15.28 11.12 4.97
N ASP A 17 -14.44 10.10 5.01
CA ASP A 17 -13.94 9.45 3.80
C ASP A 17 -15.05 8.58 3.19
N PRO A 18 -15.38 8.74 1.88
CA PRO A 18 -16.41 7.95 1.23
C PRO A 18 -16.06 6.45 1.16
N LEU A 19 -14.77 6.10 1.16
CA LEU A 19 -14.29 4.71 1.13
C LEU A 19 -14.34 4.05 2.51
N ARG A 20 -14.64 4.81 3.57
CA ARG A 20 -14.56 4.34 4.97
C ARG A 20 -15.33 3.04 5.22
N SER A 21 -16.57 2.95 4.74
CA SER A 21 -17.42 1.77 4.96
C SER A 21 -16.84 0.53 4.30
N ALA A 22 -16.42 0.66 3.04
CA ALA A 22 -15.78 -0.39 2.26
C ALA A 22 -14.45 -0.84 2.91
N ALA A 23 -13.60 0.12 3.27
CA ALA A 23 -12.32 -0.13 3.93
C ALA A 23 -12.50 -0.85 5.27
N ARG A 24 -13.39 -0.38 6.15
CA ARG A 24 -13.65 -1.03 7.44
C ARG A 24 -14.24 -2.43 7.29
N ASN A 25 -15.12 -2.65 6.32
CA ASN A 25 -15.65 -3.98 6.04
C ASN A 25 -14.55 -4.92 5.56
N PHE A 26 -13.74 -4.51 4.59
CA PHE A 26 -12.60 -5.28 4.11
C PHE A 26 -11.62 -5.61 5.25
N LEU A 27 -11.18 -4.59 6.00
CA LEU A 27 -10.18 -4.74 7.06
C LEU A 27 -10.71 -5.47 8.30
N GLY A 28 -12.02 -5.41 8.57
CA GLY A 28 -12.64 -6.03 9.73
C GLY A 28 -13.16 -7.46 9.50
N LYS A 29 -13.63 -7.77 8.28
CA LYS A 29 -14.36 -9.03 7.98
C LYS A 29 -13.62 -9.96 7.03
N SER A 30 -12.66 -9.48 6.24
CA SER A 30 -11.93 -10.34 5.30
C SER A 30 -11.03 -11.33 6.05
N ARG A 31 -11.02 -12.58 5.58
CA ARG A 31 -10.08 -13.62 6.03
C ARG A 31 -8.73 -13.55 5.31
N ALA A 32 -8.60 -12.72 4.28
CA ALA A 32 -7.37 -12.60 3.53
C ALA A 32 -6.24 -12.03 4.40
N SER A 33 -5.08 -12.67 4.36
CA SER A 33 -3.85 -12.05 4.87
C SER A 33 -3.54 -10.79 4.08
N ARG A 34 -3.27 -9.71 4.79
CA ARG A 34 -3.05 -8.37 4.26
C ARG A 34 -1.57 -8.03 4.37
N ILE A 35 -0.98 -7.72 3.22
CA ILE A 35 0.43 -7.38 3.10
C ILE A 35 0.56 -5.89 2.79
N ILE A 36 1.55 -5.25 3.38
CA ILE A 36 1.96 -3.87 3.07
C ILE A 36 3.48 -3.81 2.89
N SER A 37 4.00 -2.73 2.34
CA SER A 37 5.44 -2.54 2.16
C SER A 37 6.04 -1.49 3.09
N SER A 38 7.37 -1.34 3.04
CA SER A 38 8.09 -0.21 3.62
C SER A 38 7.62 1.15 3.06
N LEU A 39 7.13 1.19 1.81
CA LEU A 39 6.55 2.41 1.26
C LEU A 39 5.24 2.78 1.96
N THR A 40 4.37 1.79 2.22
CA THR A 40 3.14 2.01 3.00
C THR A 40 3.44 2.57 4.40
N PHE A 41 4.51 2.10 5.05
CA PHE A 41 4.95 2.65 6.33
C PHE A 41 5.33 4.14 6.23
N GLU A 42 6.08 4.52 5.19
CA GLU A 42 6.47 5.91 4.94
C GLU A 42 5.24 6.78 4.65
N GLU A 43 4.35 6.32 3.76
CA GLU A 43 3.16 7.06 3.38
C GLU A 43 2.19 7.23 4.56
N LEU A 44 1.96 6.17 5.36
CA LEU A 44 1.18 6.28 6.59
C LEU A 44 1.79 7.32 7.52
N SER A 45 3.11 7.27 7.76
CA SER A 45 3.79 8.24 8.62
C SER A 45 3.60 9.67 8.12
N SER A 46 3.76 9.87 6.80
CA SER A 46 3.59 11.16 6.13
C SER A 46 2.15 11.66 6.22
N VAL A 47 1.17 10.86 5.83
CA VAL A 47 -0.25 11.24 5.81
C VAL A 47 -0.76 11.51 7.22
N LEU A 48 -0.52 10.60 8.16
CA LEU A 48 -1.00 10.73 9.54
C LEU A 48 -0.46 12.00 10.20
N SER A 49 0.79 12.39 9.91
CA SER A 49 1.38 13.64 10.44
C SER A 49 0.61 14.91 10.06
N ARG A 50 -0.17 14.88 8.97
CA ARG A 50 -0.96 16.01 8.49
C ARG A 50 -2.42 15.98 8.93
N ILE A 51 -2.94 14.79 9.23
CA ILE A 51 -4.39 14.60 9.40
C ILE A 51 -4.80 14.00 10.75
N GLU A 52 -3.86 13.70 11.65
CA GLU A 52 -4.14 12.95 12.90
C GLU A 52 -5.29 13.52 13.74
N GLU A 53 -5.45 14.85 13.77
CA GLU A 53 -6.51 15.52 14.53
C GLU A 53 -7.92 15.19 14.03
N ASN A 54 -8.04 14.86 12.74
CA ASN A 54 -9.30 14.58 12.06
C ASN A 54 -9.65 13.08 12.02
N LEU A 55 -8.80 12.22 12.59
CA LEU A 55 -9.00 10.78 12.57
C LEU A 55 -9.73 10.29 13.84
N GLU A 56 -10.55 9.26 13.64
CA GLU A 56 -11.15 8.49 14.73
C GLU A 56 -10.14 7.46 15.25
N LEU A 57 -9.37 7.87 16.24
CA LEU A 57 -8.31 7.08 16.87
C LEU A 57 -8.55 6.96 18.39
N PRO A 58 -8.10 5.88 19.04
CA PRO A 58 -8.16 5.74 20.49
C PRO A 58 -7.58 6.96 21.22
N SER A 59 -8.29 7.43 22.24
CA SER A 59 -7.90 8.62 23.02
C SER A 59 -6.53 8.50 23.68
N ILE A 60 -6.10 7.28 24.00
CA ILE A 60 -4.76 7.00 24.56
C ILE A 60 -3.63 7.44 23.61
N LEU A 61 -3.82 7.31 22.29
CA LEU A 61 -2.80 7.71 21.31
C LEU A 61 -2.66 9.24 21.24
N ARG A 62 -3.71 9.99 21.56
CA ARG A 62 -3.65 11.46 21.63
C ARG A 62 -2.81 11.97 22.81
N GLN A 63 -2.63 11.13 23.83
CA GLN A 63 -1.82 11.44 25.01
C GLN A 63 -0.33 11.24 24.75
N GLU A 64 0.05 10.54 23.67
CA GLU A 64 1.45 10.39 23.29
C GLU A 64 2.09 11.74 22.94
N PRO A 65 3.37 11.95 23.32
CA PRO A 65 4.13 13.14 22.91
C PRO A 65 4.20 13.24 21.37
N PRO A 66 4.16 14.45 20.79
CA PRO A 66 4.17 14.64 19.33
C PRO A 66 5.29 13.89 18.61
N GLN A 67 6.48 13.80 19.22
CA GLN A 67 7.65 13.12 18.65
C GLN A 67 7.47 11.60 18.48
N ARG A 68 6.56 10.98 19.24
CA ARG A 68 6.29 9.54 19.22
C ARG A 68 4.91 9.20 18.67
N ARG A 69 3.98 10.15 18.73
CA ARG A 69 2.58 9.97 18.36
C ARG A 69 2.41 9.37 16.98
N ILE A 70 3.04 9.94 15.94
CA ILE A 70 2.92 9.42 14.57
C ILE A 70 3.37 7.97 14.46
N ARG A 71 4.51 7.63 15.07
CA ARG A 71 4.97 6.24 15.08
C ARG A 71 4.00 5.31 15.81
N ALA A 72 3.42 5.75 16.93
CA ALA A 72 2.41 5.00 17.67
C ALA A 72 1.11 4.84 16.87
N LEU A 73 0.70 5.85 16.10
CA LEU A 73 -0.45 5.77 15.20
C LEU A 73 -0.22 4.76 14.08
N VAL A 74 0.94 4.78 13.43
CA VAL A 74 1.28 3.79 12.41
C VAL A 74 1.27 2.38 12.98
N GLU A 75 1.87 2.18 14.16
CA GLU A 75 1.86 0.89 14.87
C GLU A 75 0.44 0.43 15.19
N TYR A 76 -0.42 1.36 15.66
CA TYR A 76 -1.83 1.08 15.92
C TYR A 76 -2.56 0.62 14.66
N VAL A 77 -2.42 1.34 13.54
CA VAL A 77 -3.02 0.98 12.24
C VAL A 77 -2.57 -0.40 11.81
N VAL A 78 -1.27 -0.70 11.87
CA VAL A 78 -0.70 -2.00 11.48
C VAL A 78 -1.29 -3.13 12.32
N ARG A 79 -1.40 -2.96 13.64
CA ARG A 79 -1.94 -3.99 14.55
C ARG A 79 -3.44 -4.17 14.42
N ASP A 80 -4.19 -3.08 14.44
CA ASP A 80 -5.66 -3.08 14.35
C ASP A 80 -6.13 -3.68 13.01
N CYS A 81 -5.42 -3.35 11.93
CA CYS A 81 -5.65 -3.94 10.61
C CYS A 81 -4.93 -5.27 10.37
N ARG A 82 -4.28 -5.89 11.37
CA ARG A 82 -3.58 -7.19 11.25
C ARG A 82 -2.68 -7.28 10.01
N LEU A 83 -1.95 -6.21 9.72
CA LEU A 83 -1.11 -6.10 8.52
C LEU A 83 0.22 -6.82 8.75
N THR A 84 0.70 -7.51 7.72
CA THR A 84 2.06 -8.02 7.67
C THR A 84 2.89 -7.08 6.80
N ILE A 85 3.94 -6.51 7.37
CA ILE A 85 4.89 -5.70 6.60
C ILE A 85 5.91 -6.63 5.94
N ALA A 86 5.99 -6.54 4.62
CA ALA A 86 6.97 -7.24 3.81
C ALA A 86 7.93 -6.21 3.22
N SER A 87 9.22 -6.48 3.28
CA SER A 87 10.23 -5.62 2.67
C SER A 87 11.20 -6.51 1.93
N GLN A 88 11.41 -6.19 0.65
CA GLN A 88 12.34 -6.95 -0.17
C GLN A 88 13.74 -6.34 -0.04
N VAL A 89 14.71 -7.21 0.18
CA VAL A 89 16.13 -6.84 0.18
C VAL A 89 16.71 -7.25 -1.16
N GLY A 90 16.99 -6.27 -2.01
CA GLY A 90 17.56 -6.56 -3.33
C GLY A 90 17.97 -5.28 -4.06
N SER A 91 18.86 -5.44 -5.04
CA SER A 91 19.26 -4.33 -5.91
C SER A 91 19.33 -4.76 -7.37
N SER A 92 18.99 -3.83 -8.25
CA SER A 92 19.13 -3.94 -9.69
C SER A 92 20.28 -3.05 -10.15
N ARG A 93 21.01 -3.50 -11.17
CA ARG A 93 22.01 -2.68 -11.85
C ARG A 93 21.43 -2.17 -13.16
N ILE A 94 21.32 -0.86 -13.30
CA ILE A 94 20.84 -0.21 -14.52
C ILE A 94 21.96 0.59 -15.20
N ARG A 95 21.83 0.84 -16.51
CA ARG A 95 22.67 1.82 -17.22
C ARG A 95 21.87 3.09 -17.45
N LEU A 96 22.33 4.21 -16.90
CA LEU A 96 21.68 5.51 -17.02
C LEU A 96 22.74 6.61 -17.14
N GLY A 97 22.60 7.50 -18.12
CA GLY A 97 23.57 8.59 -18.36
C GLY A 97 25.01 8.12 -18.57
N GLY A 98 25.20 6.98 -19.26
CA GLY A 98 26.53 6.39 -19.50
C GLY A 98 27.17 5.71 -18.28
N ARG A 99 26.51 5.70 -17.13
CA ARG A 99 27.01 5.07 -15.89
C ARG A 99 26.23 3.81 -15.56
N SER A 100 26.88 2.85 -14.91
CA SER A 100 26.21 1.75 -14.27
C SER A 100 25.86 2.12 -12.82
N VAL A 101 24.58 2.07 -12.47
CA VAL A 101 24.06 2.48 -11.16
C VAL A 101 23.37 1.29 -10.52
N THR A 102 23.71 1.01 -9.26
CA THR A 102 22.99 0.04 -8.41
C THR A 102 21.88 0.79 -7.69
N MET A 103 20.65 0.27 -7.73
CA MET A 103 19.49 0.84 -7.04
C MET A 103 18.59 -0.26 -6.48
N PRO A 104 17.75 0.03 -5.48
CA PRO A 104 16.76 -0.94 -5.00
C PRO A 104 15.83 -1.39 -6.12
N MET A 105 15.45 -2.67 -6.10
CA MET A 105 14.77 -3.32 -7.22
C MET A 105 13.42 -2.67 -7.53
N GLU A 106 12.69 -2.23 -6.51
CA GLU A 106 11.39 -1.58 -6.61
C GLU A 106 11.42 -0.35 -7.53
N TYR A 107 12.48 0.45 -7.52
CA TYR A 107 12.62 1.61 -8.41
C TYR A 107 12.79 1.18 -9.87
N SER A 108 13.63 0.18 -10.12
CA SER A 108 13.83 -0.34 -11.48
C SER A 108 12.59 -1.04 -12.03
N THR A 109 11.84 -1.75 -11.18
CA THR A 109 10.58 -2.42 -11.53
C THR A 109 9.50 -1.38 -11.81
N ALA A 110 9.35 -0.36 -10.95
CA ALA A 110 8.40 0.73 -11.17
C ALA A 110 8.67 1.47 -12.48
N ALA A 111 9.94 1.77 -12.78
CA ALA A 111 10.34 2.39 -14.04
C ALA A 111 9.99 1.53 -15.27
N ALA A 112 10.13 0.21 -15.17
CA ALA A 112 9.77 -0.71 -16.25
C ALA A 112 8.24 -0.79 -16.49
N LEU A 113 7.43 -0.53 -15.47
CA LEU A 113 5.96 -0.50 -15.56
C LEU A 113 5.42 0.82 -16.12
N ALA A 114 6.16 1.93 -15.95
CA ALA A 114 5.76 3.28 -16.34
C ALA A 114 5.23 3.41 -17.79
N PRO A 115 5.88 2.90 -18.84
CA PRO A 115 5.40 3.08 -20.22
C PRO A 115 4.07 2.37 -20.49
N LYS A 116 3.78 1.28 -19.77
CA LYS A 116 2.54 0.51 -19.93
C LYS A 116 1.40 1.11 -19.12
N LEU A 117 1.64 1.33 -17.83
CA LEU A 117 0.58 1.68 -16.89
C LEU A 117 0.28 3.18 -16.84
N LYS A 118 1.28 4.04 -17.11
CA LYS A 118 1.16 5.51 -17.08
C LYS A 118 0.58 6.06 -15.77
N LEU A 119 0.84 5.36 -14.66
CA LEU A 119 0.44 5.76 -13.31
C LEU A 119 1.49 6.68 -12.67
N ARG A 120 1.15 7.29 -11.53
CA ARG A 120 2.09 8.16 -10.80
C ARG A 120 3.20 7.32 -10.17
N SER A 121 4.32 7.96 -9.85
CA SER A 121 5.52 7.26 -9.39
C SER A 121 5.30 6.43 -8.11
N LEU A 122 4.50 6.94 -7.15
CA LEU A 122 4.20 6.21 -5.91
C LEU A 122 3.27 5.01 -6.17
N ASP A 123 2.25 5.17 -7.01
CA ASP A 123 1.38 4.07 -7.44
C ASP A 123 2.19 2.95 -8.13
N LEU A 124 3.12 3.33 -9.02
CA LEU A 124 4.02 2.39 -9.69
C LEU A 124 4.94 1.68 -8.69
N LEU A 125 5.40 2.37 -7.64
CA LEU A 125 6.19 1.75 -6.58
C LEU A 125 5.35 0.79 -5.75
N HIS A 126 4.09 1.11 -5.41
CA HIS A 126 3.17 0.19 -4.75
C HIS A 126 2.99 -1.11 -5.54
N LEU A 127 2.76 -0.99 -6.85
CA LEU A 127 2.64 -2.15 -7.75
C LEU A 127 3.96 -2.92 -7.90
N ALA A 128 5.09 -2.22 -7.94
CA ALA A 128 6.41 -2.85 -7.96
C ALA A 128 6.68 -3.64 -6.68
N TYR A 129 6.35 -3.08 -5.51
CA TYR A 129 6.43 -3.79 -4.23
C TYR A 129 5.52 -5.01 -4.23
N ALA A 130 4.24 -4.85 -4.61
CA ALA A 130 3.30 -5.96 -4.67
C ALA A 130 3.82 -7.09 -5.58
N SER A 131 4.36 -6.76 -6.76
CA SER A 131 4.94 -7.75 -7.68
C SER A 131 6.18 -8.45 -7.11
N LEU A 132 7.12 -7.69 -6.53
CA LEU A 132 8.35 -8.25 -5.98
C LEU A 132 8.07 -9.13 -4.76
N ILE A 133 7.23 -8.67 -3.84
CA ILE A 133 6.79 -9.45 -2.68
C ILE A 133 6.05 -10.71 -3.15
N SER A 134 5.19 -10.59 -4.18
CA SER A 134 4.44 -11.72 -4.77
C SER A 134 5.37 -12.85 -5.22
N ARG A 135 6.52 -12.47 -5.80
CA ARG A 135 7.48 -13.40 -6.41
C ARG A 135 8.50 -13.97 -5.43
N LEU A 136 8.78 -13.27 -4.33
CA LEU A 136 9.94 -13.55 -3.48
C LEU A 136 9.58 -14.01 -2.06
N GLU A 137 8.43 -13.61 -1.51
CA GLU A 137 8.13 -13.84 -0.10
C GLU A 137 6.72 -14.39 0.13
N PHE A 138 5.69 -13.76 -0.46
CA PHE A 138 4.29 -14.10 -0.23
C PHE A 138 3.55 -14.26 -1.54
N SER A 139 2.59 -15.18 -1.68
CA SER A 139 1.74 -15.23 -2.87
C SER A 139 0.66 -14.14 -2.82
N ILE A 140 0.93 -13.00 -3.45
CA ILE A 140 -0.01 -11.88 -3.57
C ILE A 140 -0.83 -12.08 -4.84
N SER A 141 -2.15 -12.24 -4.64
CA SER A 141 -3.13 -12.48 -5.70
C SER A 141 -3.92 -11.22 -6.05
N SER A 142 -4.01 -10.26 -5.12
CA SER A 142 -4.75 -9.04 -5.34
C SER A 142 -4.05 -7.80 -4.79
N PHE A 143 -4.33 -6.66 -5.43
CA PHE A 143 -3.96 -5.32 -5.01
C PHE A 143 -5.25 -4.55 -4.69
N VAL A 144 -5.43 -4.15 -3.44
CA VAL A 144 -6.67 -3.53 -2.95
C VAL A 144 -6.48 -2.03 -2.84
N THR A 145 -7.26 -1.26 -3.62
CA THR A 145 -7.21 0.21 -3.65
C THR A 145 -8.59 0.81 -3.94
N GLY A 146 -8.81 2.05 -3.50
CA GLY A 146 -9.95 2.87 -3.88
C GLY A 146 -9.62 3.92 -4.95
N ASP A 147 -8.40 3.91 -5.52
CA ASP A 147 -8.03 4.85 -6.58
C ASP A 147 -8.59 4.39 -7.93
N GLU A 148 -9.53 5.17 -8.47
CA GLU A 148 -10.17 4.92 -9.78
C GLU A 148 -9.18 4.89 -10.95
N THR A 149 -8.06 5.60 -10.85
CA THR A 149 -7.00 5.59 -11.87
C THR A 149 -6.32 4.23 -11.92
N ILE A 150 -6.06 3.61 -10.77
CA ILE A 150 -5.45 2.28 -10.67
C ILE A 150 -6.49 1.21 -11.03
N LEU A 151 -7.73 1.35 -10.57
CA LEU A 151 -8.83 0.44 -10.91
C LEU A 151 -9.09 0.43 -12.43
N GLY A 152 -9.03 1.58 -13.09
CA GLY A 152 -9.12 1.72 -14.54
C GLY A 152 -7.97 1.07 -15.32
N LYS A 153 -6.94 0.54 -14.64
CA LYS A 153 -5.78 -0.16 -15.22
C LYS A 153 -5.72 -1.65 -14.85
N THR A 154 -6.85 -2.22 -14.41
CA THR A 154 -6.91 -3.61 -13.91
C THR A 154 -6.37 -4.61 -14.92
N ASP A 155 -6.77 -4.51 -16.19
CA ASP A 155 -6.36 -5.47 -17.22
C ASP A 155 -4.86 -5.37 -17.51
N GLU A 156 -4.32 -4.15 -17.69
CA GLU A 156 -2.90 -3.96 -17.95
C GLU A 156 -2.02 -4.37 -16.75
N ILE A 157 -2.53 -4.18 -15.52
CA ILE A 157 -1.86 -4.62 -14.29
C ILE A 157 -1.89 -6.14 -14.17
N GLN A 158 -3.03 -6.78 -14.43
CA GLN A 158 -3.15 -8.24 -14.41
C GLN A 158 -2.22 -8.88 -15.47
N GLU A 159 -2.18 -8.33 -16.68
CA GLU A 159 -1.28 -8.81 -17.74
C GLU A 159 0.20 -8.64 -17.36
N SER A 160 0.56 -7.49 -16.78
CA SER A 160 1.96 -7.18 -16.48
C SER A 160 2.49 -7.87 -15.22
N LEU A 161 1.64 -8.07 -14.22
CA LEU A 161 2.07 -8.47 -12.87
C LEU A 161 1.42 -9.77 -12.37
N ASN A 162 0.40 -10.29 -13.06
CA ASN A 162 -0.44 -11.38 -12.61
C ASN A 162 -1.09 -11.11 -11.23
N ILE A 163 -1.49 -9.87 -10.99
CA ILE A 163 -2.15 -9.41 -9.76
C ILE A 163 -3.47 -8.74 -10.14
N THR A 164 -4.57 -9.15 -9.50
CA THR A 164 -5.88 -8.57 -9.75
C THR A 164 -6.06 -7.31 -8.90
N VAL A 165 -6.40 -6.18 -9.52
CA VAL A 165 -6.75 -4.96 -8.79
C VAL A 165 -8.22 -5.03 -8.38
N THR A 166 -8.52 -4.74 -7.11
CA THR A 166 -9.90 -4.80 -6.60
C THR A 166 -10.22 -3.64 -5.68
N HIS A 167 -11.46 -3.14 -5.79
CA HIS A 167 -12.03 -2.22 -4.81
C HIS A 167 -12.30 -2.97 -3.48
N PRO A 168 -12.13 -2.32 -2.29
CA PRO A 168 -12.32 -2.99 -0.99
C PRO A 168 -13.68 -3.69 -0.83
N ASP A 169 -14.76 -3.16 -1.41
CA ASP A 169 -16.09 -3.79 -1.37
C ASP A 169 -16.12 -5.16 -2.05
N ASN A 170 -15.32 -5.34 -3.10
CA ASN A 170 -15.26 -6.58 -3.88
C ASN A 170 -14.25 -7.57 -3.27
N ALA A 171 -13.25 -7.08 -2.54
CA ALA A 171 -12.19 -7.88 -1.92
C ALA A 171 -12.65 -8.73 -0.72
N ILE A 172 -13.91 -8.60 -0.28
CA ILE A 172 -14.50 -9.39 0.82
C ILE A 172 -15.00 -10.77 0.34
N ARG A 173 -15.27 -10.93 -0.96
CA ARG A 173 -15.94 -12.11 -1.54
C ARG A 173 -14.99 -13.18 -2.12
N THR A 174 -13.70 -13.01 -1.90
CA THR A 174 -12.60 -13.89 -2.33
C THR A 174 -11.89 -14.46 -1.12
#